data_AF-A0AA95FAB1-F1
#
_entry.id   AF-A0AA95FAB1-F1
#
_cell.length_a   1.000
_cell.length_b   1.000
_cell.length_c   1.000
_cell.angle_alpha   90.00
_cell.angle_beta   90.00
_cell.angle_gamma   90.00
#
_symmetry.space_group_name_H-M   'P 1'
#
loop_
_entity.id
_entity.type
_entity.pdbx_description
1 polymer ?
#
loop_
_entity_poly.entity_id
_entity_poly.type
_entity_poly.pdbx_seq_one_letter_code
_entity_poly.pdbx_strand_id
1 'polypeptide(L)'
;MTITHDEIGTDEDLAREVLVIARDIAPCIFAFAAESDDRENALAILRRVYKHIFGRGETYVKSQRVGSAGVDYRDIASAFDGQPRRALRALCAGPQTSGHSAGSFPAERPIARLWPERY
;
A
#
# COMPACT_ATOMS: atom_id res chain seq x y z
N MET A 1 4.74 -10.91 18.18
CA MET A 1 3.46 -10.84 18.92
C MET A 1 2.46 -10.23 17.95
N THR A 2 1.38 -10.94 17.63
CA THR A 2 0.51 -10.61 16.49
C THR A 2 -0.50 -9.53 16.85
N ILE A 3 -0.75 -8.59 15.94
CA ILE A 3 -1.85 -7.63 16.02
C ILE A 3 -3.17 -8.41 16.19
N THR A 4 -3.95 -8.10 17.22
CA THR A 4 -5.26 -8.73 17.49
C THR A 4 -6.41 -7.84 17.04
N HIS A 5 -7.60 -8.44 16.87
CA HIS A 5 -8.80 -7.74 16.41
C HIS A 5 -9.26 -6.65 17.41
N ASP A 6 -9.07 -6.88 18.71
CA ASP A 6 -9.36 -5.90 19.79
C ASP A 6 -8.58 -4.58 19.63
N GLU A 7 -7.41 -4.61 18.99
CA GLU A 7 -6.57 -3.43 18.80
C GLU A 7 -7.10 -2.51 17.69
N ILE A 8 -8.04 -2.98 16.86
CA ILE A 8 -8.50 -2.31 15.64
C ILE A 8 -9.89 -1.70 15.81
N GLY A 9 -10.84 -2.43 16.40
CA GLY A 9 -12.25 -2.04 16.39
C GLY A 9 -13.12 -2.82 17.37
N THR A 10 -14.37 -2.36 17.52
CA THR A 10 -15.38 -2.93 18.42
C THR A 10 -16.15 -4.09 17.80
N ASP A 11 -16.25 -4.14 16.47
CA ASP A 11 -16.88 -5.21 15.71
C ASP A 11 -15.83 -6.26 15.36
N GLU A 12 -15.99 -7.45 15.94
CA GLU A 12 -15.04 -8.55 15.81
C GLU A 12 -14.97 -9.08 14.37
N ASP A 13 -16.11 -9.25 13.71
CA ASP A 13 -16.19 -9.83 12.36
C ASP A 13 -15.55 -8.89 11.34
N LEU A 14 -15.87 -7.60 11.41
CA LEU A 14 -15.27 -6.59 10.55
C LEU A 14 -13.77 -6.44 10.80
N ALA A 15 -13.34 -6.42 12.07
CA ALA A 15 -11.92 -6.32 12.41
C ALA A 15 -11.13 -7.54 11.91
N ARG A 16 -11.69 -8.74 12.00
CA ARG A 16 -11.08 -9.98 11.48
C ARG A 16 -10.96 -9.94 9.96
N GLU A 17 -11.98 -9.48 9.24
CA GLU A 17 -11.94 -9.39 7.78
C GLU A 17 -10.89 -8.39 7.29
N VAL A 18 -10.81 -7.22 7.94
CA VAL A 18 -9.77 -6.20 7.70
C VAL A 18 -8.37 -6.80 7.93
N LEU A 19 -8.17 -7.60 8.98
CA LEU A 19 -6.89 -8.27 9.25
C LEU A 19 -6.51 -9.29 8.17
N VAL A 20 -7.47 -10.06 7.66
CA VAL A 20 -7.23 -11.03 6.58
C VAL A 20 -6.75 -10.32 5.32
N ILE A 21 -7.40 -9.22 4.93
CA ILE A 21 -7.00 -8.44 3.75
C ILE A 21 -5.66 -7.75 3.97
N ALA A 22 -5.42 -7.20 5.17
CA ALA A 22 -4.14 -6.60 5.51
C ALA A 22 -2.97 -7.61 5.41
N ARG A 23 -3.21 -8.87 5.79
CA ARG A 23 -2.24 -9.96 5.68
C ARG A 23 -1.87 -10.28 4.23
N ASP A 24 -2.83 -10.23 3.31
CA ASP A 24 -2.57 -10.40 1.88
C ASP A 24 -1.71 -9.25 1.32
N ILE A 25 -1.99 -8.02 1.74
CA ILE A 25 -1.30 -6.83 1.23
C ILE A 25 0.13 -6.71 1.78
N ALA A 26 0.30 -7.00 3.07
CA ALA A 26 1.49 -6.65 3.85
C ALA A 26 1.70 -7.66 4.99
N PRO A 27 2.20 -8.88 4.70
CA PRO A 27 2.36 -9.92 5.73
C PRO A 27 3.40 -9.55 6.80
N CYS A 28 4.32 -8.62 6.50
CA CYS A 28 5.38 -8.21 7.42
C CYS A 28 4.86 -7.55 8.70
N ILE A 29 3.67 -6.94 8.67
CA ILE A 29 3.15 -6.15 9.80
C ILE A 29 2.86 -7.02 11.03
N PHE A 30 2.68 -8.33 10.82
CA PHE A 30 2.48 -9.32 11.88
C PHE A 30 3.79 -9.79 12.53
N ALA A 31 4.93 -9.47 11.91
CA ALA A 31 6.26 -9.81 12.40
C ALA A 31 6.94 -8.68 13.18
N PHE A 32 6.34 -7.48 13.23
CA PHE A 32 6.88 -6.35 13.98
C PHE A 32 6.94 -6.61 15.49
N ALA A 33 7.92 -5.99 16.14
CA ALA A 33 8.09 -6.05 17.59
C ALA A 33 6.97 -5.27 18.29
N ALA A 34 6.60 -5.70 19.50
CA ALA A 34 5.44 -5.15 20.22
C ALA A 34 5.57 -3.64 20.52
N GLU A 35 6.80 -3.15 20.70
CA GLU A 35 7.14 -1.77 21.08
C GLU A 35 7.79 -0.99 19.91
N SER A 36 7.56 -1.41 18.66
CA SER A 36 8.11 -0.70 17.50
C SER A 36 7.15 0.37 16.99
N ASP A 37 7.70 1.54 16.64
CA ASP A 37 6.96 2.63 15.98
C ASP A 37 6.27 2.14 14.69
N ASP A 38 6.89 1.19 13.98
CA ASP A 38 6.33 0.58 12.76
C ASP A 38 5.03 -0.19 13.04
N ARG A 39 4.93 -0.86 14.20
CA ARG A 39 3.71 -1.52 14.63
C ARG A 39 2.60 -0.51 14.92
N GLU A 40 2.94 0.58 15.62
CA GLU A 40 1.96 1.63 15.92
C GLU A 40 1.46 2.33 14.66
N ASN A 41 2.36 2.59 13.70
CA ASN A 41 2.03 3.13 12.40
C ASN A 41 1.10 2.18 11.60
N ALA A 42 1.39 0.87 11.60
CA ALA A 42 0.52 -0.12 10.99
C ALA A 42 -0.88 -0.13 11.64
N LEU A 43 -0.95 -0.13 12.97
CA LEU A 43 -2.20 -0.06 13.72
C LEU A 43 -3.00 1.21 13.41
N ALA A 44 -2.35 2.37 13.30
CA ALA A 44 -3.02 3.62 12.96
C ALA A 44 -3.67 3.56 11.57
N ILE A 45 -2.97 2.97 10.58
CA ILE A 45 -3.52 2.77 9.24
C ILE A 45 -4.73 1.83 9.27
N LEU A 46 -4.62 0.69 9.98
CA LEU A 46 -5.70 -0.29 10.09
C LEU A 46 -6.93 0.28 10.80
N ARG A 47 -6.74 1.01 11.91
CA ARG A 47 -7.83 1.72 12.62
C ARG A 47 -8.53 2.74 11.73
N ARG A 48 -7.77 3.46 10.89
CA ARG A 48 -8.35 4.42 9.94
C ARG A 48 -9.21 3.72 8.89
N VAL A 49 -8.74 2.59 8.34
CA VAL A 49 -9.50 1.77 7.39
C VAL A 49 -10.76 1.22 8.05
N TYR A 50 -10.65 0.65 9.25
CA TYR A 50 -11.79 0.17 10.03
C TYR A 50 -12.82 1.27 10.27
N LYS A 51 -12.42 2.44 10.79
CA LYS A 51 -13.32 3.59 11.01
C LYS A 51 -14.02 4.04 9.73
N HIS A 52 -13.32 3.99 8.60
CA HIS A 52 -13.86 4.36 7.32
C HIS A 52 -14.91 3.36 6.80
N ILE A 53 -14.70 2.06 7.02
CA ILE A 53 -15.69 1.03 6.67
C ILE A 53 -16.89 1.10 7.62
N PHE A 54 -16.63 1.16 8.93
CA PHE A 54 -17.64 1.23 9.97
C PHE A 54 -18.52 2.49 9.83
N GLY A 55 -17.91 3.64 9.62
CA GLY A 55 -18.62 4.92 9.44
C GLY A 55 -19.41 5.01 8.14
N ARG A 56 -19.14 4.15 7.15
CA ARG A 56 -19.93 4.08 5.90
C ARG A 56 -21.22 3.27 6.05
N GLY A 57 -21.30 2.35 7.02
CA GLY A 57 -22.53 1.65 7.40
C GLY A 57 -23.28 0.90 6.28
N GLU A 58 -24.42 0.28 6.60
CA GLU A 58 -25.28 -0.51 5.68
C GLU A 58 -25.80 0.26 4.45
N THR A 59 -25.55 1.57 4.39
CA THR A 59 -25.94 2.46 3.29
C THR A 59 -24.98 2.35 2.11
N TYR A 60 -24.69 1.11 1.70
CA TYR A 60 -23.99 0.82 0.46
C TYR A 60 -24.77 1.43 -0.72
N VAL A 61 -24.27 2.53 -1.26
CA VAL A 61 -24.60 2.93 -2.62
C VAL A 61 -23.96 1.88 -3.52
N LYS A 62 -24.76 0.86 -3.84
CA LYS A 62 -24.40 -0.34 -4.63
C LYS A 62 -23.55 -0.02 -5.86
N SER A 63 -23.81 1.13 -6.48
CA SER A 63 -23.01 1.70 -7.56
C SER A 63 -23.41 3.16 -7.71
N GLN A 64 -22.44 4.07 -7.77
CA GLN A 64 -22.69 5.46 -8.18
C GLN A 64 -22.09 5.65 -9.57
N ARG A 65 -22.91 6.07 -10.54
CA ARG A 65 -22.49 6.29 -11.92
C ARG A 65 -22.69 7.75 -12.29
N VAL A 66 -21.63 8.39 -12.78
CA VAL A 66 -21.68 9.72 -13.38
C VAL A 66 -21.22 9.57 -14.82
N GLY A 67 -22.18 9.51 -15.75
CA GLY A 67 -21.90 9.25 -17.16
C GLY A 67 -21.41 7.81 -17.42
N SER A 68 -20.28 7.65 -18.12
CA SER A 68 -19.69 6.33 -18.39
C SER A 68 -18.91 5.76 -17.21
N ALA A 69 -18.48 6.60 -16.26
CA ALA A 69 -17.72 6.19 -15.08
C ALA A 69 -18.68 5.68 -13.99
N GLY A 70 -18.47 4.43 -13.56
CA GLY A 70 -19.16 3.83 -12.43
C GLY A 70 -18.16 3.46 -11.35
N VAL A 71 -18.55 3.59 -10.08
CA VAL A 71 -17.78 3.08 -8.96
C VAL A 71 -18.61 2.04 -8.22
N ASP A 72 -18.13 0.79 -8.25
CA ASP A 72 -18.68 -0.32 -7.48
C ASP A 72 -17.87 -0.45 -6.18
N TYR A 73 -18.53 -0.22 -5.04
CA TYR A 73 -17.90 -0.25 -3.72
C TYR A 73 -18.15 -1.56 -2.98
N ARG A 74 -18.29 -2.70 -3.69
CA ARG A 74 -18.80 -3.95 -3.11
C ARG A 74 -17.88 -4.66 -2.12
N ASP A 75 -16.57 -4.48 -2.22
CA ASP A 75 -15.61 -5.30 -1.47
C ASP A 75 -14.89 -4.48 -0.40
N ILE A 76 -14.71 -5.05 0.79
CA ILE A 76 -13.87 -4.47 1.85
C ILE A 76 -12.45 -4.17 1.34
N ALA A 77 -11.98 -4.96 0.37
CA ALA A 77 -10.73 -4.72 -0.35
C ALA A 77 -10.65 -3.30 -0.97
N SER A 78 -11.77 -2.74 -1.44
CA SER A 78 -11.82 -1.38 -1.98
C SER A 78 -11.52 -0.30 -0.94
N ALA A 79 -11.75 -0.58 0.35
CA ALA A 79 -11.39 0.34 1.43
C ALA A 79 -9.87 0.46 1.62
N PHE A 80 -9.10 -0.51 1.13
CA PHE A 80 -7.65 -0.46 1.12
C PHE A 80 -7.07 0.25 -0.10
N ASP A 81 -7.87 0.48 -1.15
CA ASP A 81 -7.37 1.06 -2.39
C ASP A 81 -6.82 2.48 -2.22
N GLY A 82 -5.78 2.77 -3.00
CA GLY A 82 -5.07 4.04 -2.94
C GLY A 82 -4.05 4.11 -1.82
N GLN A 83 -4.25 5.03 -0.87
CA GLN A 83 -3.26 5.38 0.14
C GLN A 83 -3.02 4.29 1.21
N PRO A 84 -4.04 3.61 1.77
CA PRO A 84 -3.82 2.60 2.80
C PRO A 84 -2.97 1.43 2.31
N ARG A 85 -3.25 0.90 1.11
CA ARG A 85 -2.46 -0.17 0.49
C ARG A 85 -1.01 0.23 0.23
N ARG A 86 -0.77 1.46 -0.23
CA ARG A 86 0.60 1.97 -0.44
C ARG A 86 1.34 2.13 0.89
N ALA A 87 0.69 2.68 1.90
CA ALA A 87 1.28 2.88 3.22
C ALA A 87 1.67 1.56 3.88
N LEU A 88 0.77 0.56 3.88
CA LEU A 88 1.07 -0.78 4.42
C LEU A 88 2.22 -1.47 3.68
N ARG A 89 2.28 -1.34 2.35
CA ARG A 89 3.40 -1.86 1.56
C ARG A 89 4.71 -1.13 1.83
N ALA A 90 4.66 0.18 2.05
CA ALA A 90 5.85 0.97 2.36
C ALA A 90 6.47 0.55 3.69
N LEU A 91 5.65 0.19 4.69
CA LEU A 91 6.13 -0.38 5.95
C LEU A 91 6.83 -1.74 5.76
N CYS A 92 6.42 -2.53 4.76
CA CYS A 92 7.08 -3.80 4.43
C CYS A 92 8.27 -3.67 3.49
N ALA A 93 8.32 -2.61 2.70
CA ALA A 93 9.46 -2.30 1.85
C ALA A 93 10.55 -1.73 2.76
N GLY A 94 11.30 -2.62 3.42
CA GLY A 94 12.59 -2.27 4.03
C GLY A 94 13.45 -1.48 3.04
N PRO A 95 14.47 -0.75 3.52
CA PRO A 95 15.24 0.21 2.73
C PRO A 95 15.58 -0.41 1.39
N GLN A 96 14.98 0.12 0.32
CA GLN A 96 15.24 -0.34 -1.04
C GLN A 96 16.75 -0.23 -1.21
N THR A 97 17.43 -1.36 -1.34
CA THR A 97 18.84 -1.36 -1.66
C THR A 97 18.97 -0.53 -2.93
N SER A 98 19.64 0.61 -2.81
CA SER A 98 19.88 1.57 -3.88
C SER A 98 20.89 1.01 -4.88
N GLY A 99 20.62 -0.19 -5.39
CA GLY A 99 21.26 -0.75 -6.58
C GLY A 99 20.44 -0.33 -7.78
N HIS A 100 20.60 0.91 -8.23
CA HIS A 100 20.12 1.28 -9.56
C HIS A 100 20.77 0.33 -10.57
N SER A 101 20.02 -0.12 -11.57
CA SER A 101 20.57 -0.83 -12.72
C SER A 101 21.66 0.06 -13.32
N ALA A 102 22.93 -0.35 -13.18
CA ALA A 102 24.04 0.35 -13.79
C ALA A 102 23.89 0.18 -15.31
N GLY A 103 23.31 1.18 -15.97
CA GLY A 103 23.27 1.23 -17.43
C GLY A 103 24.69 1.27 -17.96
N SER A 104 25.09 0.25 -18.72
CA SER A 104 26.36 0.24 -19.42
C SER A 104 26.22 1.07 -20.69
N PHE A 105 26.68 2.32 -20.65
CA PHE A 105 26.80 3.15 -21.84
C PHE A 105 28.14 2.86 -22.52
N PRO A 106 28.16 2.54 -23.83
CA PRO A 106 29.40 2.39 -24.57
C PRO A 106 30.22 3.69 -24.49
N ALA A 107 31.48 3.58 -24.07
CA ALA A 107 32.40 4.72 -23.98
C ALA A 107 32.79 5.29 -25.36
N GLU A 108 32.64 4.49 -26.42
CA GLU A 108 32.94 4.91 -27.78
C GLU A 108 31.76 5.67 -28.39
N ARG A 109 31.94 6.98 -28.62
CA ARG A 109 30.99 7.79 -29.38
C ARG A 109 31.26 7.57 -30.88
N PRO A 110 30.37 6.89 -31.64
CA PRO A 110 30.57 6.66 -33.08
C PRO A 110 30.62 7.94 -33.92
N ILE A 111 30.27 9.09 -33.32
CA ILE A 111 30.21 10.40 -33.99
C ILE A 111 31.61 11.05 -34.11
N ALA A 112 32.63 10.58 -33.37
CA ALA A 112 33.98 11.13 -33.46
C ALA A 112 34.63 10.99 -34.86
N ARG A 113 34.11 10.10 -35.72
CA ARG A 113 34.57 9.93 -37.11
C ARG A 113 33.81 10.76 -38.13
N LEU A 114 32.70 11.40 -37.75
CA LEU A 114 31.85 12.19 -38.66
C LEU A 114 32.26 13.67 -38.73
N TRP A 115 32.95 14.18 -37.71
CA TRP A 115 33.39 15.59 -37.68
C TRP A 115 34.84 15.70 -37.17
N PRO A 116 35.84 15.84 -38.05
CA PRO A 116 37.18 16.20 -37.63
C PRO A 116 37.22 17.72 -37.36
N GLU A 117 37.16 18.12 -36.11
CA GLU A 117 37.54 19.48 -35.71
C GLU A 117 39.06 19.64 -35.94
N ARG A 118 39.43 20.38 -36.99
CA ARG A 118 40.80 20.80 -37.27
C ARG A 118 41.02 22.18 -36.64
N TYR A 119 41.97 22.28 -35.72
CA TYR A 119 42.56 23.54 -35.26
C TYR A 119 43.71 23.93 -36.20
#